data_AF-A0A532E240-F1
#
_entry.id   AF-A0A532E240-F1
#
_cell.length_a   1.000
_cell.length_b   1.000
_cell.length_c   1.000
_cell.angle_alpha   90.00
_cell.angle_beta   90.00
_cell.angle_gamma   90.00
#
_symmetry.space_group_name_H-M   'P 1'
#
loop_
_entity.id
_entity.type
_entity.pdbx_description
1 polymer ?
#
loop_
_entity_poly.entity_id
_entity_poly.type
_entity_poly.pdbx_seq_one_letter_code
_entity_poly.pdbx_strand_id
1 'polypeptide(L)'
;GVTPGPYFILPLLPPFTLRDVTGFLIDIVLDPINYFVFPAIELNGAPSLIAHKNRGTTTIAQFGSRTYEIVNDRSLNLEKFQGVEEATLDLYVAVRNAYLQKRAKAIKE
;
A
#
# COMPACT_ATOMS: atom_id res chain seq x y z
N GLY A 1 -22.14 -4.92 -4.85
CA GLY A 1 -20.87 -4.19 -5.10
C GLY A 1 -19.97 -4.98 -6.03
N VAL A 2 -18.85 -4.39 -6.46
CA VAL A 2 -17.86 -5.01 -7.36
C VAL A 2 -17.10 -6.14 -6.64
N THR A 3 -16.99 -7.30 -7.29
CA THR A 3 -16.29 -8.47 -6.74
C THR A 3 -14.77 -8.21 -6.63
N PRO A 4 -14.05 -8.82 -5.65
CA PRO A 4 -12.62 -8.57 -5.46
C PRO A 4 -11.75 -9.00 -6.66
N GLY A 5 -12.16 -10.04 -7.38
CA GLY A 5 -11.35 -10.67 -8.41
C GLY A 5 -10.23 -11.55 -7.84
N PRO A 6 -9.24 -11.94 -8.67
CA PRO A 6 -8.12 -12.77 -8.27
C PRO A 6 -7.31 -12.16 -7.11
N TYR A 7 -6.85 -13.02 -6.20
CA TYR A 7 -5.95 -12.69 -5.10
C TYR A 7 -4.50 -13.01 -5.46
N PHE A 8 -3.57 -12.13 -5.12
CA PHE A 8 -2.15 -12.33 -5.34
C PHE A 8 -1.31 -11.58 -4.31
N ILE A 9 -0.06 -12.02 -4.19
CA ILE A 9 0.94 -11.42 -3.30
C ILE A 9 2.15 -11.09 -4.17
N LEU A 10 2.62 -9.86 -4.09
CA LEU A 10 3.83 -9.43 -4.78
C LEU A 10 4.99 -9.41 -3.77
N PRO A 11 6.24 -9.70 -4.20
CA PRO A 11 7.40 -9.56 -3.35
C PRO A 11 7.44 -8.16 -2.71
N LEU A 12 7.69 -8.11 -1.40
CA LEU A 12 7.81 -6.88 -0.61
C LEU A 12 6.53 -6.04 -0.48
N LEU A 13 5.42 -6.46 -1.06
CA LEU A 13 4.17 -5.72 -1.00
C LEU A 13 3.11 -6.47 -0.18
N PRO A 14 2.13 -5.74 0.38
CA PRO A 14 0.98 -6.34 1.04
C PRO A 14 0.17 -7.26 0.12
N PRO A 15 -0.70 -8.12 0.68
CA PRO A 15 -1.67 -8.88 -0.10
C PRO A 15 -2.66 -7.98 -0.85
N PHE A 16 -3.00 -8.35 -2.08
CA PHE A 16 -3.95 -7.60 -2.90
C PHE A 16 -4.95 -8.49 -3.63
N THR A 17 -6.10 -7.88 -3.98
CA THR A 17 -6.98 -8.38 -5.04
C THR A 17 -6.90 -7.49 -6.27
N LEU A 18 -7.31 -8.00 -7.44
CA LEU A 18 -7.33 -7.23 -8.69
C LEU A 18 -8.11 -5.92 -8.53
N ARG A 19 -9.30 -5.97 -7.93
CA ARG A 19 -10.11 -4.78 -7.67
C ARG A 19 -9.38 -3.79 -6.76
N ASP A 20 -8.73 -4.29 -5.71
CA ASP A 20 -8.04 -3.44 -4.74
C ASP A 20 -6.79 -2.79 -5.34
N VAL A 21 -6.07 -3.45 -6.25
CA VAL A 21 -4.95 -2.83 -6.99
C VAL A 21 -5.45 -1.73 -7.91
N THR A 22 -6.54 -1.97 -8.66
CA THR A 22 -7.09 -0.94 -9.54
C THR A 22 -7.57 0.28 -8.74
N GLY A 23 -8.27 0.06 -7.62
CA GLY A 23 -8.66 1.15 -6.71
C GLY A 23 -7.46 1.92 -6.19
N PHE A 24 -6.42 1.20 -5.74
CA PHE A 24 -5.19 1.80 -5.27
C PHE A 24 -4.48 2.69 -6.32
N LEU A 25 -4.45 2.27 -7.59
CA LEU A 25 -3.89 3.08 -8.67
C LEU A 25 -4.71 4.34 -8.93
N ILE A 26 -6.03 4.24 -8.86
CA ILE A 26 -6.92 5.40 -8.98
C ILE A 26 -6.67 6.36 -7.81
N ASP A 27 -6.57 5.86 -6.58
CA ASP A 27 -6.29 6.68 -5.40
C ASP A 27 -4.95 7.42 -5.53
N ILE A 28 -3.88 6.78 -6.03
CA ILE A 28 -2.60 7.45 -6.30
C ILE A 28 -2.80 8.64 -7.25
N VAL A 29 -3.57 8.45 -8.31
CA VAL A 29 -3.80 9.50 -9.31
C VAL A 29 -4.70 10.61 -8.76
N LEU A 30 -5.61 10.31 -7.83
CA LEU A 30 -6.58 11.29 -7.32
C LEU A 30 -6.20 11.92 -5.98
N ASP A 31 -5.14 11.46 -5.31
CA ASP A 31 -4.73 11.98 -4.01
C ASP A 31 -4.14 13.41 -4.12
N PRO A 32 -4.74 14.43 -3.48
CA PRO A 32 -4.23 15.79 -3.48
C PRO A 32 -2.81 15.91 -2.90
N ILE A 33 -2.40 15.01 -2.00
CA ILE A 33 -1.03 14.99 -1.42
C ILE A 33 0.02 14.81 -2.52
N ASN A 34 -0.29 14.04 -3.57
CA ASN A 34 0.59 13.80 -4.73
C ASN A 34 0.71 15.00 -5.67
N TYR A 35 -0.03 16.09 -5.41
CA TYR A 35 0.05 17.35 -6.15
C TYR A 35 0.54 18.51 -5.29
N PHE A 36 0.15 18.55 -4.01
CA PHE A 36 0.43 19.69 -3.13
C PHE A 36 1.58 19.47 -2.13
N VAL A 37 1.89 18.23 -1.73
CA VAL A 37 2.93 17.97 -0.71
C VAL A 37 4.18 17.40 -1.37
N PHE A 38 4.01 16.30 -2.10
CA PHE A 38 5.09 15.61 -2.81
C PHE A 38 4.69 15.44 -4.29
N PRO A 39 4.86 16.47 -5.14
CA PRO A 39 4.50 16.37 -6.55
C PRO A 39 5.41 15.41 -7.32
N ALA A 40 4.90 14.20 -7.61
CA ALA A 40 5.50 13.31 -8.61
C ALA A 40 5.33 13.87 -10.03
N ILE A 41 4.26 14.64 -10.22
CA ILE A 41 3.88 15.32 -11.46
C ILE A 41 3.68 16.80 -11.13
N GLU A 42 4.57 17.65 -11.64
CA GLU A 42 4.49 19.10 -11.46
C GLU A 42 3.38 19.68 -12.35
N LEU A 43 2.35 20.26 -11.73
CA LEU A 43 1.30 21.00 -12.41
C LEU A 43 1.64 22.50 -12.41
N ASN A 44 1.62 23.14 -13.59
CA ASN A 44 1.87 24.57 -13.71
C ASN A 44 0.85 25.36 -12.87
N GLY A 45 1.33 26.09 -11.86
CA GLY A 45 0.50 26.96 -11.01
C GLY A 45 -0.01 26.33 -9.70
N ALA A 46 0.29 25.06 -9.42
CA ALA A 46 -0.02 24.45 -8.13
C ALA A 46 1.08 24.76 -7.09
N PRO A 47 0.77 25.41 -5.95
CA PRO A 47 1.76 25.65 -4.91
C PRO A 47 2.07 24.35 -4.15
N SER A 48 3.35 24.01 -3.99
CA SER A 48 3.77 22.91 -3.13
C SER A 48 4.06 23.37 -1.70
N LEU A 49 3.58 22.62 -0.72
CA LEU A 49 3.82 22.85 0.71
C LEU A 49 5.27 22.58 1.12
N ILE A 50 6.00 21.77 0.34
CA ILE A 50 7.43 21.48 0.54
C ILE A 50 8.20 21.89 -0.71
N ALA A 51 9.29 22.63 -0.52
CA ALA A 51 10.17 23.04 -1.61
C ALA A 51 10.85 21.81 -2.22
N HIS A 52 10.42 21.41 -3.41
CA HIS A 52 11.02 20.36 -4.21
C HIS A 52 11.71 21.05 -5.40
N LYS A 53 13.05 21.13 -5.37
CA LYS A 53 13.79 21.79 -6.47
C LYS A 53 13.86 20.93 -7.72
N ASN A 54 13.88 19.61 -7.56
CA ASN A 54 14.02 18.63 -8.65
C ASN A 54 13.03 17.48 -8.45
N ARG A 55 12.41 17.01 -9.55
CA ARG A 55 11.54 15.81 -9.58
C ARG A 55 12.14 14.57 -8.91
N GLY A 56 13.47 14.41 -9.01
CA GLY A 56 14.17 13.29 -8.39
C GLY A 56 14.10 13.26 -6.86
N THR A 57 14.15 14.43 -6.22
CA THR A 57 14.07 14.53 -4.75
C THR A 57 12.70 14.10 -4.23
N THR A 58 11.63 14.53 -4.90
CA THR A 58 10.26 14.15 -4.54
C THR A 58 10.02 12.65 -4.71
N THR A 59 10.43 12.09 -5.85
CA THR A 59 10.30 10.67 -6.12
C THR A 59 11.05 9.84 -5.08
N ILE A 60 12.30 10.19 -4.75
CA ILE A 60 13.08 9.48 -3.73
C ILE A 60 12.41 9.59 -2.35
N ALA A 61 11.85 10.75 -1.99
CA ALA A 61 11.14 10.91 -0.72
C ALA A 61 9.88 10.04 -0.65
N GLN A 62 9.05 10.02 -1.71
CA GLN A 62 7.82 9.22 -1.75
C GLN A 62 8.10 7.72 -1.69
N PHE A 63 8.97 7.23 -2.58
CA PHE A 63 9.33 5.81 -2.62
C PHE A 63 10.14 5.40 -1.39
N GLY A 64 11.00 6.29 -0.89
CA GLY A 64 11.77 6.08 0.34
C GLY A 64 10.86 5.95 1.56
N SER A 65 9.90 6.86 1.74
CA SER A 65 8.95 6.80 2.86
C SER A 65 8.12 5.51 2.83
N ARG A 66 7.60 5.14 1.65
CA ARG A 66 6.79 3.92 1.53
C ARG A 66 7.62 2.65 1.77
N THR A 67 8.84 2.60 1.24
CA THR A 67 9.75 1.48 1.47
C THR A 67 10.13 1.39 2.94
N TYR A 68 10.38 2.53 3.59
CA TYR A 68 10.65 2.61 5.02
C TYR A 68 9.49 2.03 5.84
N GLU A 69 8.25 2.43 5.56
CA GLU A 69 7.07 1.91 6.25
C GLU A 69 6.91 0.40 6.09
N ILE A 70 7.12 -0.13 4.88
CA ILE A 70 7.03 -1.58 4.63
C ILE A 70 8.04 -2.36 5.48
N VAL A 71 9.30 -1.90 5.48
CA VAL A 71 10.36 -2.55 6.26
C VAL A 71 10.11 -2.41 7.76
N ASN A 72 9.65 -1.24 8.19
CA ASN A 72 9.34 -0.96 9.59
C ASN A 72 8.12 -1.76 10.10
N ASP A 73 7.07 -1.92 9.31
CA ASP A 73 5.93 -2.76 9.68
C ASP A 73 6.37 -4.23 9.86
N ARG A 74 7.22 -4.73 8.96
CA ARG A 74 7.79 -6.08 9.09
C ARG A 74 8.65 -6.21 10.33
N SER A 75 9.48 -5.21 10.65
CA SER A 75 10.36 -5.25 11.82
C SER A 75 9.57 -5.21 13.13
N LEU A 76 8.49 -4.42 13.18
CA LEU A 76 7.62 -4.30 14.36
C LEU A 76 6.72 -5.52 14.60
N ASN A 77 6.44 -6.32 13.57
CA ASN A 77 5.51 -7.46 13.65
C ASN A 77 6.21 -8.83 13.53
N LEU A 78 7.52 -8.91 13.76
CA LEU A 78 8.31 -10.11 13.48
C LEU A 78 7.80 -11.36 14.23
N GLU A 79 7.52 -11.22 15.52
CA GLU A 79 6.99 -12.30 16.38
C GLU A 79 5.58 -12.75 15.93
N LYS A 80 4.73 -11.79 15.56
CA LYS A 80 3.37 -12.09 15.06
C LYS A 80 3.42 -12.90 13.77
N PHE A 81 4.34 -12.59 12.86
CA PHE A 81 4.52 -13.36 11.63
C PHE A 81 4.96 -14.80 11.94
N GLN A 82 5.96 -14.96 12.80
CA GLN A 82 6.47 -16.28 13.20
C GLN A 82 5.40 -17.13 13.89
N GLY A 83 4.66 -16.54 14.84
CA GLY A 83 3.59 -17.26 15.54
C GLY A 83 2.46 -17.72 14.64
N VAL A 84 2.11 -16.94 13.60
CA VAL A 84 1.13 -17.37 12.60
C VAL A 84 1.68 -18.49 11.73
N GLU A 85 2.92 -18.37 11.25
CA GLU A 85 3.58 -19.38 10.43
C GLU A 85 3.69 -20.73 11.14
N GLU A 86 4.07 -20.74 12.42
CA GLU A 86 4.18 -21.97 13.21
C GLU A 86 2.81 -22.60 13.54
N ALA A 87 1.79 -21.77 13.75
CA ALA A 87 0.44 -22.23 14.09
C ALA A 87 -0.41 -22.64 12.89
N THR A 88 0.00 -22.35 11.65
CA THR A 88 -0.77 -22.68 10.45
C THR A 88 -0.10 -23.73 9.58
N LEU A 89 -0.92 -24.66 9.09
CA LEU A 89 -0.47 -25.68 8.14
C LEU A 89 -0.14 -25.08 6.76
N ASP A 90 -0.89 -24.05 6.34
CA ASP A 90 -0.69 -23.32 5.09
C ASP A 90 -0.80 -21.82 5.34
N LEU A 91 0.37 -21.18 5.43
CA LEU A 91 0.48 -19.74 5.65
C LEU A 91 -0.18 -18.93 4.53
N TYR A 92 -0.11 -19.39 3.28
CA TYR A 92 -0.67 -18.66 2.14
C TYR A 92 -2.20 -18.59 2.23
N VAL A 93 -2.84 -19.74 2.49
CA VAL A 93 -4.31 -19.80 2.64
C VAL A 93 -4.76 -19.03 3.88
N ALA A 94 -4.02 -19.12 4.98
CA ALA A 94 -4.30 -18.37 6.20
C ALA A 94 -4.28 -16.86 5.97
N VAL A 95 -3.22 -16.33 5.36
CA VAL A 95 -3.09 -14.89 5.04
C VAL A 95 -4.16 -14.45 4.06
N ARG A 96 -4.44 -15.23 3.01
CA ARG A 96 -5.51 -14.93 2.04
C ARG A 96 -6.87 -14.80 2.73
N ASN A 97 -7.22 -15.74 3.59
CA ASN A 97 -8.51 -15.73 4.28
C ASN A 97 -8.61 -14.54 5.23
N ALA A 98 -7.57 -14.29 6.03
CA ALA A 98 -7.50 -13.13 6.92
C ALA A 98 -7.63 -11.80 6.16
N TYR A 99 -6.95 -11.67 5.02
CA TYR A 99 -7.03 -10.48 4.17
C TYR A 99 -8.45 -10.27 3.62
N LEU A 100 -9.07 -11.31 3.06
CA LEU A 100 -10.42 -11.22 2.51
C LEU A 100 -11.47 -10.91 3.60
N GLN A 101 -11.32 -11.49 4.79
CA GLN A 101 -12.17 -11.16 5.94
C GLN A 101 -12.01 -9.69 6.36
N LYS A 102 -10.76 -9.20 6.45
CA LYS A 102 -10.47 -7.79 6.75
C LYS A 102 -11.12 -6.84 5.73
N ARG A 103 -11.00 -7.13 4.44
CA ARG A 103 -11.61 -6.31 3.36
C ARG A 103 -13.13 -6.40 3.38
N ALA A 104 -13.71 -7.57 3.62
CA ALA A 104 -15.15 -7.72 3.73
C ALA A 104 -15.73 -6.93 4.91
N LYS A 105 -15.01 -6.87 6.02
CA LYS A 105 -15.38 -6.03 7.18
C LYS A 105 -15.29 -4.54 6.84
N ALA A 106 -14.18 -4.08 6.27
CA ALA A 106 -13.96 -2.68 5.91
C ALA A 106 -14.92 -2.12 4.82
N ILE A 107 -15.62 -3.00 4.08
CA ILE A 107 -16.65 -2.60 3.10
C ILE A 107 -18.04 -2.48 3.76
N LYS A 108 -18.25 -3.17 4.89
CA LYS A 108 -19.52 -3.17 5.62
C LYS A 108 -19.60 -2.04 6.64
N GLU A 109 -18.47 -1.67 7.24
CA GLU A 109 -18.29 -0.48 8.08
C GLU A 109 -18.28 0.78 7.22
#